data_AF-M1NBL5-F1
#
_entry.id   AF-M1NBL5-F1
#
_cell.length_a   1.000
_cell.length_b   1.000
_cell.length_c   1.000
_cell.angle_alpha   90.00
_cell.angle_beta   90.00
_cell.angle_gamma   90.00
#
_symmetry.space_group_name_H-M   'P 1'
#
loop_
_entity.id
_entity.type
_entity.pdbx_description
1 polymer ?
#
loop_
_entity_poly.entity_id
_entity_poly.type
_entity_poly.pdbx_seq_one_letter_code
_entity_poly.pdbx_strand_id
1 'polypeptide(L)'
;MQVVNTILDFIYYGMLQPLFLGVRDVFDFFFLDSLSALSLPPSGQVVIVAICTVGFAFCLRRWLKVEVREKAFREKFTVQKAERDTIAIIPDPRSRDALYTSADQSIDEDFNTYLAQHYFRYVLIYLLPLFLVMAWLNSSLDEHVLPVVSGQAYLFLLPSKPFGMEGVSVTLLFLLSYIASLIVGFQIKKRCLSVRSKAK
;
A
#
# COMPACT_ATOMS: atom_id res chain seq x y z
N MET A 1 -12.77 -18.62 30.71
CA MET A 1 -12.92 -17.46 29.79
C MET A 1 -12.41 -16.16 30.41
N GLN A 2 -12.71 -15.84 31.68
CA GLN A 2 -12.22 -14.60 32.33
C GLN A 2 -10.70 -14.41 32.29
N VAL A 3 -9.91 -15.47 32.57
CA VAL A 3 -8.43 -15.40 32.51
C VAL A 3 -7.91 -15.01 31.12
N VAL A 4 -8.52 -15.53 30.05
CA VAL A 4 -8.11 -15.20 28.68
C VAL A 4 -8.41 -13.73 28.38
N ASN A 5 -9.58 -13.22 28.78
CA ASN A 5 -9.90 -11.80 28.61
C ASN A 5 -8.93 -10.91 29.40
N THR A 6 -8.61 -11.24 30.66
CA THR A 6 -7.65 -10.46 31.45
C THR A 6 -6.26 -10.43 30.82
N ILE A 7 -5.80 -11.54 30.25
CA ILE A 7 -4.51 -11.58 29.53
C ILE A 7 -4.56 -10.73 28.27
N LEU A 8 -5.65 -10.82 27.48
CA LEU A 8 -5.82 -10.01 26.27
C LEU A 8 -5.91 -8.51 26.61
N ASP A 9 -6.64 -8.15 27.65
CA ASP A 9 -6.73 -6.77 28.15
C ASP A 9 -5.36 -6.27 28.61
N PHE A 10 -4.60 -7.08 29.34
CA PHE A 10 -3.25 -6.71 29.75
C PHE A 10 -2.32 -6.49 28.55
N ILE A 11 -2.36 -7.37 27.54
CA ILE A 11 -1.55 -7.21 26.32
C ILE A 11 -1.97 -5.94 25.58
N TYR A 12 -3.28 -5.71 25.42
CA TYR A 12 -3.79 -4.58 24.67
C TYR A 12 -3.54 -3.25 25.39
N TYR A 13 -4.08 -3.07 26.58
CA TYR A 13 -4.00 -1.82 27.34
C TYR A 13 -2.62 -1.61 27.96
N GLY A 14 -1.95 -2.68 28.40
CA GLY A 14 -0.68 -2.61 29.11
C GLY A 14 0.54 -2.51 28.20
N MET A 15 0.51 -3.12 27.01
CA MET A 15 1.67 -3.14 26.10
C MET A 15 1.40 -2.46 24.76
N LEU A 16 0.33 -2.85 24.06
CA LEU A 16 0.12 -2.38 22.68
C LEU A 16 -0.29 -0.90 22.63
N GLN A 17 -1.27 -0.49 23.43
CA GLN A 17 -1.77 0.89 23.43
C GLN A 17 -0.67 1.93 23.74
N PRO A 18 0.15 1.81 24.81
CA PRO A 18 1.20 2.80 25.07
C PRO A 18 2.26 2.81 23.96
N LEU A 19 2.54 1.66 23.34
CA LEU A 19 3.44 1.60 22.18
C LEU A 19 2.86 2.36 21.00
N PHE A 20 1.57 2.20 20.69
CA PHE A 20 0.92 2.95 19.61
C PHE A 20 0.88 4.46 19.89
N LEU A 21 0.63 4.86 21.13
CA LEU A 21 0.68 6.27 21.53
C LEU A 21 2.08 6.85 21.38
N GLY A 22 3.12 6.14 21.85
CA GLY A 22 4.50 6.58 21.68
C GLY A 22 4.91 6.69 20.21
N VAL A 23 4.50 5.73 19.38
CA VAL A 23 4.72 5.78 17.93
C VAL A 23 4.01 6.99 17.31
N ARG A 24 2.74 7.23 17.68
CA ARG A 24 1.98 8.40 17.23
C ARG A 24 2.72 9.69 17.58
N ASP A 25 3.12 9.87 18.83
CA ASP A 25 3.75 11.11 19.30
C ASP A 25 5.08 11.38 18.57
N VAL A 26 5.84 10.33 18.24
CA VAL A 26 7.04 10.44 17.39
C VAL A 26 6.67 10.90 15.98
N PHE A 27 5.64 10.31 15.37
CA PHE A 27 5.19 10.74 14.04
C PHE A 27 4.65 12.18 14.04
N ASP A 28 3.88 12.57 15.07
CA ASP A 28 3.38 13.94 15.23
C ASP A 28 4.53 14.93 15.28
N PHE A 29 5.55 14.66 16.11
CA PHE A 29 6.74 15.49 16.21
C PHE A 29 7.48 15.65 14.88
N PHE A 30 7.74 14.54 14.19
CA PHE A 30 8.53 14.56 12.95
C PHE A 30 7.78 15.16 11.76
N PHE A 31 6.46 15.01 11.69
CA PHE A 31 5.67 15.43 10.54
C PHE A 31 4.78 16.62 10.86
N LEU A 32 3.85 16.50 11.80
CA LEU A 32 2.84 17.55 12.03
C LEU A 32 3.46 18.78 12.67
N ASP A 33 4.22 18.64 13.76
CA ASP A 33 4.83 19.76 14.47
C ASP A 33 5.89 20.45 13.61
N SER A 34 6.71 19.65 12.92
CA SER A 34 7.74 20.17 12.01
C SER A 34 7.14 20.94 10.82
N LEU A 35 6.02 20.48 10.25
CA LEU A 35 5.33 21.20 9.17
C LEU A 35 4.52 22.39 9.71
N SER A 36 3.99 22.29 10.91
CA SER A 36 3.31 23.40 11.61
C SER A 36 4.30 24.55 11.90
N ALA A 37 5.54 24.23 12.27
CA ALA A 37 6.62 25.22 12.43
C ALA A 37 6.95 25.97 11.13
N LEU A 38 6.66 25.37 9.96
CA LEU A 38 6.74 26.01 8.65
C LEU A 38 5.48 26.79 8.27
N SER A 39 4.58 27.03 9.22
CA SER A 39 3.28 27.71 9.03
C SER A 39 2.38 27.03 7.99
N LEU A 40 2.51 25.71 7.83
CA LEU A 40 1.72 24.97 6.85
C LEU A 40 0.33 24.66 7.43
N PRO A 41 -0.77 24.96 6.71
CA PRO A 41 -2.10 24.63 7.19
C PRO A 41 -2.30 23.10 7.30
N PRO A 42 -3.19 22.60 8.17
CA PRO A 42 -3.41 21.17 8.36
C PRO A 42 -3.71 20.41 7.06
N SER A 43 -4.44 21.03 6.13
CA SER A 43 -4.69 20.45 4.81
C SER A 43 -3.41 20.22 4.00
N GLY A 44 -2.48 21.18 4.02
CA GLY A 44 -1.17 21.04 3.40
C GLY A 44 -0.33 19.95 4.07
N GLN A 45 -0.41 19.83 5.40
CA GLN A 45 0.31 18.79 6.15
C GLN A 45 -0.15 17.40 5.71
N VAL A 46 -1.45 17.17 5.62
CA VAL A 46 -2.05 15.91 5.16
C VAL A 46 -1.60 15.56 3.73
N VAL A 47 -1.55 16.54 2.83
CA VAL A 47 -1.07 16.34 1.44
C VAL A 47 0.40 15.91 1.43
N ILE A 48 1.27 16.57 2.19
CA ILE A 48 2.69 16.22 2.27
C ILE A 48 2.86 14.81 2.85
N VAL A 49 2.15 14.49 3.92
CA VAL A 49 2.16 13.14 4.53
C VAL A 49 1.73 12.08 3.51
N ALA A 50 0.71 12.35 2.69
CA ALA A 50 0.29 11.44 1.62
C ALA A 50 1.41 11.21 0.58
N ILE A 51 2.09 12.28 0.14
CA ILE A 51 3.24 12.18 -0.78
C ILE A 51 4.38 11.37 -0.16
N CYS A 52 4.73 11.64 1.09
CA CYS A 52 5.75 10.90 1.84
C CYS A 52 5.38 9.41 1.96
N THR A 53 4.11 9.10 2.22
CA THR A 53 3.60 7.72 2.31
C THR A 53 3.75 6.98 0.99
N VAL A 54 3.47 7.64 -0.13
CA VAL A 54 3.72 7.08 -1.48
C VAL A 54 5.22 6.87 -1.73
N GLY A 55 6.06 7.83 -1.35
CA GLY A 55 7.52 7.68 -1.41
C GLY A 55 8.00 6.45 -0.63
N PHE A 56 7.49 6.27 0.59
CA PHE A 56 7.76 5.11 1.43
C PHE A 56 7.27 3.81 0.80
N ALA A 57 6.06 3.78 0.22
CA ALA A 57 5.56 2.62 -0.52
C ALA A 57 6.47 2.24 -1.70
N PHE A 58 6.99 3.21 -2.45
CA PHE A 58 7.97 2.94 -3.51
C PHE A 58 9.30 2.41 -2.96
N CYS A 59 9.77 2.93 -1.82
CA CYS A 59 10.95 2.41 -1.12
C CYS A 59 10.74 0.96 -0.67
N LEU A 60 9.60 0.64 -0.05
CA LEU A 60 9.21 -0.72 0.32
C LEU A 60 9.18 -1.65 -0.89
N ARG A 61 8.57 -1.20 -2.00
CA ARG A 61 8.53 -1.98 -3.24
C ARG A 61 9.92 -2.32 -3.76
N ARG A 62 10.85 -1.35 -3.69
CA ARG A 62 12.24 -1.56 -4.10
C ARG A 62 12.95 -2.51 -3.14
N TRP A 63 12.74 -2.35 -1.84
CA TRP A 63 13.39 -3.18 -0.82
C TRP A 63 12.94 -4.65 -0.90
N LEU A 64 11.65 -4.88 -1.13
CA LEU A 64 11.07 -6.21 -1.38
C LEU A 64 11.41 -6.79 -2.75
N LYS A 65 12.16 -6.05 -3.58
CA LYS A 65 12.61 -6.45 -4.93
C LYS A 65 11.47 -6.99 -5.79
N VAL A 66 10.29 -6.37 -5.72
CA VAL A 66 9.08 -6.86 -6.40
C VAL A 66 9.31 -7.06 -7.90
N GLU A 67 9.97 -6.10 -8.55
CA GLU A 67 10.24 -6.16 -10.00
C GLU A 67 11.14 -7.31 -10.39
N VAL A 68 12.17 -7.60 -9.58
CA VAL A 68 13.10 -8.70 -9.83
C VAL A 68 12.34 -10.03 -9.73
N ARG A 69 11.47 -10.17 -8.73
CA ARG A 69 10.66 -11.38 -8.53
C ARG A 69 9.60 -11.55 -9.63
N GLU A 70 8.95 -10.47 -10.05
CA GLU A 70 8.00 -10.49 -11.17
C GLU A 70 8.69 -10.88 -12.48
N LYS A 71 9.89 -10.34 -12.74
CA LYS A 71 10.68 -10.68 -13.92
C LYS A 71 11.12 -12.14 -13.90
N ALA A 72 11.69 -12.61 -12.78
CA ALA A 72 12.12 -13.99 -12.61
C ALA A 72 10.95 -14.99 -12.78
N PHE A 73 9.77 -14.65 -12.25
CA PHE A 73 8.58 -15.46 -12.47
C PHE A 73 8.17 -15.51 -13.94
N ARG A 74 8.14 -14.36 -14.64
CA ARG A 74 7.82 -14.31 -16.07
C ARG A 74 8.78 -15.16 -16.89
N GLU A 75 10.09 -15.09 -16.61
CA GLU A 75 11.10 -15.91 -17.28
C GLU A 75 10.86 -17.42 -17.03
N LYS A 76 10.68 -17.83 -15.77
CA LYS A 76 10.36 -19.23 -15.43
C LYS A 76 9.09 -19.71 -16.15
N PHE A 77 8.03 -18.90 -16.10
CA PHE A 77 6.75 -19.22 -16.71
C PHE A 77 6.83 -19.32 -18.25
N THR A 78 7.64 -18.47 -18.90
CA THR A 78 7.87 -18.57 -20.35
C THR A 78 8.61 -19.84 -20.75
N VAL A 79 9.57 -20.31 -19.95
CA VAL A 79 10.29 -21.56 -20.20
C VAL A 79 9.35 -22.76 -20.02
N GLN A 80 8.59 -22.81 -18.93
CA GLN A 80 7.61 -23.88 -18.70
C GLN A 80 6.56 -23.97 -19.82
N LYS A 81 6.11 -22.82 -20.32
CA LYS A 81 5.18 -22.77 -21.45
C LYS A 81 5.83 -23.32 -22.73
N ALA A 82 7.09 -22.97 -23.00
CA ALA A 82 7.82 -23.50 -24.15
C ALA A 82 8.05 -25.03 -24.02
N GLU A 83 8.38 -25.53 -22.83
CA GLU A 83 8.48 -26.98 -22.56
C GLU A 83 7.15 -27.69 -22.79
N ARG A 84 6.04 -27.11 -22.32
CA ARG A 84 4.70 -27.62 -22.61
C ARG A 84 4.43 -27.69 -24.12
N ASP A 85 4.87 -26.69 -24.89
CA ASP A 85 4.70 -26.70 -26.35
C ASP A 85 5.50 -27.85 -27.01
N THR A 86 6.64 -28.26 -26.44
CA THR A 86 7.41 -29.42 -26.96
C THR A 86 6.69 -30.76 -26.77
N ILE A 87 5.80 -30.89 -25.78
CA ILE A 87 4.98 -32.10 -25.56
C ILE A 87 4.06 -32.38 -26.77
N ALA A 88 3.70 -31.34 -27.53
CA ALA A 88 2.85 -31.47 -28.73
C ALA A 88 3.47 -32.37 -29.81
N ILE A 89 4.80 -32.51 -29.81
CA ILE A 89 5.56 -33.26 -30.82
C ILE A 89 5.48 -34.77 -30.56
N ILE A 90 5.05 -35.20 -29.37
CA ILE A 90 5.00 -36.61 -28.99
C ILE A 90 3.91 -37.33 -29.81
N PRO A 91 4.26 -38.41 -30.55
CA PRO A 91 3.33 -39.09 -31.45
C PRO A 91 2.30 -39.95 -30.70
N ASP A 92 2.64 -40.51 -29.54
CA ASP A 92 1.71 -41.32 -28.75
C ASP A 92 0.73 -40.43 -27.98
N PRO A 93 -0.58 -40.49 -28.27
CA PRO A 93 -1.57 -39.62 -27.62
C PRO A 93 -1.67 -39.86 -26.11
N ARG A 94 -1.51 -41.10 -25.64
CA ARG A 94 -1.65 -41.41 -24.20
C ARG A 94 -0.51 -40.80 -23.38
N SER A 95 0.72 -40.99 -23.83
CA SER A 95 1.90 -40.37 -23.18
C SER A 95 1.82 -38.86 -23.21
N ARG A 96 1.36 -38.30 -24.34
CA ARG A 96 1.17 -36.85 -24.52
C ARG A 96 0.15 -36.28 -23.53
N ASP A 97 -1.01 -36.91 -23.38
CA ASP A 97 -2.07 -36.43 -22.49
C ASP A 97 -1.65 -36.53 -21.01
N ALA A 98 -0.92 -37.58 -20.63
CA ALA A 98 -0.37 -37.72 -19.29
C ALA A 98 0.66 -36.62 -18.97
N LEU A 99 1.57 -36.32 -19.91
CA LEU A 99 2.57 -35.27 -19.77
C LEU A 99 1.94 -33.87 -19.75
N TYR A 100 0.91 -33.62 -20.57
CA TYR A 100 0.16 -32.37 -20.50
C TYR A 100 -0.50 -32.16 -19.15
N THR A 101 -1.15 -33.20 -18.61
CA THR A 101 -1.80 -33.11 -17.31
C THR A 101 -0.79 -32.77 -16.22
N SER A 102 0.37 -33.42 -16.22
CA SER A 102 1.43 -33.14 -15.26
C SER A 102 2.03 -31.74 -15.42
N ALA A 103 2.28 -31.31 -16.66
CA ALA A 103 2.81 -29.98 -16.95
C ALA A 103 1.82 -28.89 -16.53
N ASP A 104 0.55 -29.03 -16.88
CA ASP A 104 -0.50 -28.06 -16.54
C ASP A 104 -0.71 -27.97 -15.03
N GLN A 105 -0.74 -29.09 -14.31
CA GLN A 105 -0.81 -29.08 -12.84
C GLN A 105 0.36 -28.31 -12.22
N SER A 106 1.59 -28.51 -12.71
CA SER A 106 2.76 -27.80 -12.20
C SER A 106 2.74 -26.30 -12.50
N ILE A 107 2.28 -25.92 -13.69
CA ILE A 107 2.13 -24.53 -14.11
C ILE A 107 1.08 -23.82 -13.27
N ASP A 108 -0.07 -24.48 -13.04
CA ASP A 108 -1.16 -23.93 -12.24
C ASP A 108 -0.76 -23.75 -10.77
N GLU A 109 -0.04 -24.72 -10.18
CA GLU A 109 0.47 -24.62 -8.81
C GLU A 109 1.45 -23.45 -8.64
N ASP A 110 2.42 -23.33 -9.57
CA ASP A 110 3.37 -22.23 -9.59
C ASP A 110 2.68 -20.87 -9.77
N PHE A 111 1.69 -20.80 -10.67
CA PHE A 111 0.94 -19.58 -10.95
C PHE A 111 0.08 -19.14 -9.76
N ASN A 112 -0.63 -20.07 -9.11
CA ASN A 112 -1.42 -19.80 -7.92
C ASN A 112 -0.54 -19.33 -6.75
N THR A 113 0.61 -19.98 -6.55
CA THR A 113 1.59 -19.57 -5.56
C THR A 113 2.12 -18.17 -5.84
N TYR A 114 2.44 -17.87 -7.11
CA TYR A 114 2.85 -16.54 -7.53
C TYR A 114 1.77 -15.50 -7.27
N LEU A 115 0.51 -15.77 -7.63
CA LEU A 115 -0.60 -14.85 -7.40
C LEU A 115 -0.78 -14.54 -5.92
N ALA A 116 -0.82 -15.56 -5.06
CA ALA A 116 -0.95 -15.36 -3.61
C ALA A 116 0.18 -14.47 -3.07
N GLN A 117 1.43 -14.75 -3.46
CA GLN A 117 2.57 -13.93 -3.07
C GLN A 117 2.54 -12.53 -3.67
N HIS A 118 2.05 -12.37 -4.90
CA HIS A 118 1.90 -11.10 -5.59
C HIS A 118 0.89 -10.23 -4.83
N TYR A 119 -0.33 -10.73 -4.60
CA TYR A 119 -1.34 -10.02 -3.83
C TYR A 119 -0.84 -9.61 -2.44
N PHE A 120 -0.24 -10.55 -1.69
CA PHE A 120 0.29 -10.25 -0.37
C PHE A 120 1.32 -9.10 -0.38
N ARG A 121 2.23 -9.09 -1.35
CA ARG A 121 3.22 -8.00 -1.48
C ARG A 121 2.56 -6.67 -1.77
N TYR A 122 1.57 -6.61 -2.67
CA TYR A 122 0.90 -5.35 -3.00
C TYR A 122 0.07 -4.83 -1.82
N VAL A 123 -0.60 -5.71 -1.08
CA VAL A 123 -1.28 -5.35 0.17
C VAL A 123 -0.27 -4.77 1.17
N LEU A 124 0.86 -5.44 1.39
CA LEU A 124 1.88 -4.98 2.34
C LEU A 124 2.55 -3.67 1.91
N ILE A 125 2.75 -3.45 0.60
CA ILE A 125 3.44 -2.26 0.09
C ILE A 125 2.55 -1.03 0.08
N TYR A 126 1.28 -1.17 -0.33
CA TYR A 126 0.42 -0.01 -0.58
C TYR A 126 -0.65 0.14 0.49
N LEU A 127 -1.32 -0.95 0.88
CA LEU A 127 -2.43 -0.87 1.83
C LEU A 127 -1.94 -0.74 3.27
N LEU A 128 -0.92 -1.48 3.69
CA LEU A 128 -0.45 -1.42 5.08
C LEU A 128 0.02 0.00 5.47
N PRO A 129 0.89 0.69 4.69
CA PRO A 129 1.27 2.06 5.04
C PRO A 129 0.08 3.03 4.98
N LEU A 130 -0.84 2.85 4.03
CA LEU A 130 -2.06 3.65 3.94
C LEU A 130 -2.89 3.53 5.21
N PHE A 131 -3.15 2.30 5.68
CA PHE A 131 -3.96 2.09 6.88
C PHE A 131 -3.29 2.62 8.14
N LEU A 132 -1.98 2.39 8.30
CA LEU A 132 -1.23 2.89 9.45
C LEU A 132 -1.23 4.41 9.50
N VAL A 133 -0.99 5.08 8.37
CA VAL A 133 -0.96 6.54 8.30
C VAL A 133 -2.36 7.13 8.47
N MET A 134 -3.41 6.51 7.91
CA MET A 134 -4.77 6.98 8.18
C MET A 134 -5.18 6.81 9.64
N ALA A 135 -4.85 5.67 10.26
CA ALA A 135 -5.15 5.44 11.67
C ALA A 135 -4.44 6.48 12.55
N TRP A 136 -3.17 6.75 12.24
CA TRP A 136 -2.39 7.80 12.87
C TRP A 136 -3.01 9.19 12.68
N LEU A 137 -3.24 9.63 11.44
CA LEU A 137 -3.80 10.95 11.13
C LEU A 137 -5.19 11.17 11.74
N ASN A 138 -6.06 10.15 11.73
CA ASN A 138 -7.37 10.26 12.37
C ASN A 138 -7.27 10.38 13.89
N SER A 139 -6.21 9.84 14.50
CA SER A 139 -5.98 9.99 15.95
C SER A 139 -5.36 11.34 16.32
N SER A 140 -4.56 11.93 15.42
CA SER A 140 -3.86 13.21 15.68
C SER A 140 -4.66 14.43 15.23
N LEU A 141 -5.44 14.30 14.16
CA LEU A 141 -6.27 15.35 13.57
C LEU A 141 -7.75 14.99 13.68
N ASP A 142 -8.16 14.57 14.87
CA ASP A 142 -9.55 14.23 15.16
C ASP A 142 -10.47 15.46 15.13
N GLU A 143 -11.78 15.25 15.04
CA GLU A 143 -12.83 16.27 15.02
C GLU A 143 -12.76 17.19 16.26
N HIS A 144 -12.22 16.71 17.37
CA HIS A 144 -12.02 17.51 18.57
C HIS A 144 -10.75 18.39 18.53
N VAL A 145 -9.73 17.98 17.77
CA VAL A 145 -8.43 18.68 17.71
C VAL A 145 -8.44 19.74 16.60
N LEU A 146 -9.07 19.45 15.47
CA LEU A 146 -9.15 20.34 14.31
C LEU A 146 -9.72 21.73 14.63
N PRO A 147 -10.82 21.88 15.40
CA PRO A 147 -11.35 23.19 15.78
C PRO A 147 -10.38 23.99 16.65
N VAL A 148 -9.60 23.33 17.49
CA VAL A 148 -8.60 23.98 18.35
C VAL A 148 -7.45 24.54 17.54
N VAL A 149 -6.99 23.80 16.52
CA VAL A 149 -5.83 24.17 15.70
C VAL A 149 -6.21 25.13 14.55
N SER A 150 -7.37 24.90 13.92
CA SER A 150 -7.76 25.59 12.68
C SER A 150 -9.00 26.48 12.82
N GLY A 151 -9.72 26.40 13.94
CA GLY A 151 -11.00 27.08 14.13
C GLY A 151 -12.17 26.44 13.39
N GLN A 152 -11.96 25.29 12.72
CA GLN A 152 -12.97 24.59 11.92
C GLN A 152 -13.00 23.09 12.22
N ALA A 153 -14.17 22.46 12.10
CA ALA A 153 -14.33 21.01 12.27
C ALA A 153 -13.81 20.20 11.07
N TYR A 154 -13.68 20.85 9.90
CA TYR A 154 -13.23 20.25 8.66
C TYR A 154 -12.03 21.00 8.08
N LEU A 155 -11.23 20.31 7.26
CA LEU A 155 -10.09 20.92 6.57
C LEU A 155 -10.53 21.96 5.52
N PHE A 156 -11.69 21.71 4.91
CA PHE A 156 -12.32 22.63 3.98
C PHE A 156 -13.81 22.61 4.22
N LEU A 157 -14.39 23.75 4.56
CA LEU A 157 -15.83 23.94 4.62
C LEU A 157 -16.38 24.02 3.19
N LEU A 158 -17.35 23.18 2.89
CA LEU A 158 -18.08 23.25 1.64
C LEU A 158 -19.27 24.19 1.82
N PRO A 159 -19.59 25.06 0.84
CA PRO A 159 -20.83 25.83 0.91
C PRO A 159 -22.01 24.86 1.00
N SER A 160 -22.96 25.16 1.88
CA SER A 160 -24.13 24.32 2.17
C SER A 160 -24.82 23.89 0.88
N LYS A 161 -24.64 22.60 0.53
CA LYS A 161 -25.13 21.99 -0.70
C LYS A 161 -26.02 20.79 -0.37
N PRO A 162 -26.90 20.38 -1.30
CA PRO A 162 -27.94 19.36 -1.06
C PRO A 162 -27.42 17.96 -0.75
N PHE A 163 -26.11 17.70 -0.88
CA PHE A 163 -25.51 16.38 -0.63
C PHE A 163 -25.23 16.07 0.84
N GLY A 164 -25.53 16.98 1.76
CA GLY A 164 -25.36 16.76 3.21
C GLY A 164 -23.91 16.63 3.67
N MET A 165 -22.93 16.99 2.82
CA MET A 165 -21.53 17.06 3.20
C MET A 165 -21.18 18.48 3.67
N GLU A 166 -20.81 18.62 4.94
CA GLU A 166 -20.44 19.90 5.56
C GLU A 166 -19.00 20.33 5.23
N GLY A 167 -18.13 19.37 4.90
CA GLY A 167 -16.76 19.65 4.54
C GLY A 167 -15.97 18.44 4.05
N VAL A 168 -14.69 18.65 3.77
CA VAL A 168 -13.74 17.61 3.39
C VAL A 168 -13.03 17.10 4.64
N SER A 169 -13.20 15.81 4.94
CA SER A 169 -12.52 15.15 6.06
C SER A 169 -11.04 14.92 5.78
N VAL A 170 -10.25 14.75 6.86
CA VAL A 170 -8.83 14.37 6.79
C VAL A 170 -8.64 13.10 5.97
N THR A 171 -9.47 12.09 6.23
CA THR A 171 -9.43 10.81 5.52
C THR A 171 -9.65 10.98 4.02
N LEU A 172 -10.65 11.77 3.61
CA LEU A 172 -10.96 11.98 2.20
C LEU A 172 -9.82 12.73 1.49
N LEU A 173 -9.31 13.80 2.10
CA LEU A 173 -8.21 14.57 1.54
C LEU A 173 -6.94 13.72 1.41
N PHE A 174 -6.61 12.95 2.44
CA PHE A 174 -5.47 12.04 2.44
C PHE A 174 -5.59 11.02 1.31
N LEU A 175 -6.72 10.35 1.18
CA LEU A 175 -6.93 9.31 0.17
C LEU A 175 -6.80 9.86 -1.25
N LEU A 176 -7.43 11.00 -1.54
CA LEU A 176 -7.33 11.65 -2.85
C LEU A 176 -5.88 12.05 -3.17
N SER A 177 -5.19 12.64 -2.20
CA SER A 177 -3.79 13.06 -2.34
C SER A 177 -2.85 11.86 -2.53
N TYR A 178 -3.10 10.76 -1.81
CA TYR A 178 -2.36 9.51 -1.92
C TYR A 178 -2.54 8.87 -3.29
N ILE A 179 -3.77 8.75 -3.79
CA ILE A 179 -4.06 8.19 -5.11
C ILE A 179 -3.43 9.06 -6.22
N ALA A 180 -3.59 10.38 -6.15
CA ALA A 180 -2.99 11.30 -7.11
C ALA A 180 -1.46 11.17 -7.11
N SER A 181 -0.85 11.10 -5.94
CA SER A 181 0.60 10.93 -5.77
C SER A 181 1.10 9.60 -6.32
N LEU A 182 0.35 8.51 -6.12
CA LEU A 182 0.66 7.21 -6.73
C LEU A 182 0.67 7.31 -8.25
N ILE A 183 -0.40 7.86 -8.84
CA ILE A 183 -0.52 8.01 -10.31
C ILE A 183 0.66 8.79 -10.85
N VAL A 184 0.99 9.94 -10.26
CA VAL A 184 2.13 10.77 -10.64
C VAL A 184 3.45 10.00 -10.50
N GLY A 185 3.68 9.33 -9.37
CA GLY A 185 4.88 8.55 -9.12
C GLY A 185 5.08 7.40 -10.12
N PHE A 186 4.01 6.70 -10.49
CA PHE A 186 4.03 5.65 -11.53
C PHE A 186 4.34 6.23 -12.91
N GLN A 187 3.78 7.39 -13.27
CA GLN A 187 4.05 8.06 -14.53
C GLN A 187 5.51 8.52 -14.63
N ILE A 188 6.06 9.13 -13.57
CA ILE A 188 7.47 9.54 -13.51
C ILE A 188 8.37 8.33 -13.71
N LYS A 189 8.12 7.24 -12.97
CA LYS A 189 8.89 6.01 -13.08
C LYS A 189 8.87 5.43 -14.49
N LYS A 190 7.70 5.38 -15.15
CA LYS A 190 7.56 4.91 -16.53
C LYS A 190 8.41 5.74 -17.50
N ARG A 191 8.40 7.06 -17.35
CA ARG A 191 9.22 7.98 -18.17
C ARG A 191 10.72 7.73 -17.95
N CYS A 192 11.17 7.60 -16.70
CA CYS A 192 12.58 7.32 -16.39
C CYS A 192 13.07 6.00 -17.00
N LEU A 193 12.24 4.95 -16.98
CA LEU A 193 12.58 3.66 -17.60
C LEU A 193 12.67 3.77 -19.13
N SER A 194 11.76 4.52 -19.77
CA SER A 194 11.78 4.72 -21.22
C SER A 194 13.05 5.45 -21.69
N VAL A 195 13.49 6.48 -20.97
CA VAL A 195 14.73 7.21 -21.30
C VAL A 195 15.95 6.32 -21.18
N ARG A 196 16.04 5.51 -20.11
CA ARG A 196 17.17 4.60 -19.89
C ARG A 196 17.28 3.48 -20.92
N SER A 197 16.15 3.08 -21.51
CA SER A 197 16.12 2.08 -22.59
C SER A 197 16.62 2.62 -23.93
N LYS A 198 16.56 3.94 -24.18
CA LYS A 198 17.08 4.55 -25.41
C LYS A 198 18.56 4.87 -25.36
N ALA A 199 19.14 4.92 -24.16
CA ALA A 199 20.55 5.22 -23.95
C ALA A 199 21.46 3.97 -23.98
N LYS A 200 20.88 2.79 -24.22
CA LYS A 200 21.58 1.51 -24.41
C LYS A 200 21.37 1.06 -25.84
#